data_AF-W2UIV3-F1
#
_entry.id   AF-W2UIV3-F1
#
_cell.length_a   1.000
_cell.length_b   1.000
_cell.length_c   1.000
_cell.angle_alpha   90.00
_cell.angle_beta   90.00
_cell.angle_gamma   90.00
#
_symmetry.space_group_name_H-M   'P 1'
#
loop_
_entity.id
_entity.type
_entity.pdbx_description
1 polymer ?
#
loop_
_entity_poly.entity_id
_entity_poly.type
_entity_poly.pdbx_seq_one_letter_code
_entity_poly.pdbx_strand_id
1 'polypeptide(L)'
;MLFIFLSFLIGVSIDLFSDSGGVHALASVTIAYIRPVVLRWVFRNAYEYQTLKIAATSLGQRSLYIILLILTHHLILFCLEIFSFTDIPFILKKTLFTSIFTSCLCILFMVLFSRKKR
;
A
#
# COMPACT_ATOMS: atom_id res chain seq x y z
N MET A 1 -14.04 1.98 -10.86
CA MET A 1 -13.66 3.35 -11.30
C MET A 1 -13.74 4.37 -10.18
N LEU A 2 -14.85 4.49 -9.43
CA LEU A 2 -14.99 5.48 -8.35
C LEU A 2 -13.85 5.45 -7.31
N PHE A 3 -13.39 4.26 -6.92
CA PHE A 3 -12.26 4.11 -6.00
C PHE A 3 -10.95 4.73 -6.52
N ILE A 4 -10.65 4.56 -7.81
CA ILE A 4 -9.43 5.09 -8.44
C ILE A 4 -9.49 6.62 -8.49
N PHE A 5 -10.66 7.16 -8.84
CA PHE A 5 -10.88 8.62 -8.86
C PHE A 5 -10.71 9.24 -7.46
N LEU A 6 -11.21 8.57 -6.41
CA LEU A 6 -11.04 9.04 -5.05
C LEU A 6 -9.58 8.96 -4.59
N SER A 7 -8.86 7.89 -4.96
CA SER A 7 -7.43 7.77 -4.69
C SER A 7 -6.61 8.85 -5.40
N PHE A 8 -6.99 9.23 -6.62
CA PHE A 8 -6.39 10.36 -7.33
C PHE A 8 -6.61 11.67 -6.57
N LEU A 9 -7.84 11.95 -6.15
CA LEU A 9 -8.18 13.22 -5.48
C LEU A 9 -7.42 13.38 -4.14
N ILE A 10 -7.30 12.29 -3.38
CA ILE A 10 -6.51 12.28 -2.13
C ILE A 10 -5.03 12.53 -2.43
N GLY A 11 -4.47 11.83 -3.43
CA GLY A 11 -3.06 12.00 -3.79
C GLY A 11 -2.74 13.41 -4.30
N VAL A 12 -3.59 13.98 -5.17
CA VAL A 12 -3.45 15.37 -5.64
C VAL A 12 -3.55 16.37 -4.51
N SER A 13 -4.43 16.13 -3.52
CA SER A 13 -4.52 16.98 -2.34
C SER A 13 -3.19 16.99 -1.58
N ILE A 14 -2.57 15.83 -1.39
CA ILE A 14 -1.25 15.72 -0.75
C ILE A 14 -0.18 16.41 -1.59
N ASP A 15 -0.17 16.19 -2.91
CA ASP A 15 0.80 16.80 -3.81
C ASP A 15 0.76 18.34 -3.80
N LEU A 16 -0.43 18.93 -3.62
CA LEU A 16 -0.59 20.38 -3.54
C LEU A 16 0.02 20.97 -2.25
N PHE A 17 -0.01 20.22 -1.15
CA PHE A 17 0.61 20.65 0.12
C PHE A 17 2.11 20.33 0.19
N SER A 18 2.54 19.25 -0.46
CA SER A 18 3.92 18.77 -0.44
C SER A 18 4.79 19.30 -1.59
N ASP A 19 4.21 20.06 -2.53
CA ASP A 19 4.86 20.57 -3.74
C ASP A 19 5.56 19.47 -4.56
N SER A 20 5.00 18.26 -4.52
CA SER A 20 5.56 17.05 -5.14
C SER A 20 5.04 16.80 -6.57
N GLY A 21 4.36 17.78 -7.17
CA GLY A 21 4.07 17.82 -8.61
C GLY A 21 3.23 16.67 -9.19
N GLY A 22 2.61 15.82 -8.37
CA GLY A 22 1.79 14.68 -8.82
C GLY A 22 2.33 13.29 -8.45
N VAL A 23 3.44 13.20 -7.73
CA VAL A 23 4.06 11.92 -7.34
C VAL A 23 3.13 11.09 -6.45
N HIS A 24 2.46 11.70 -5.46
CA HIS A 24 1.55 11.00 -4.57
C HIS A 24 0.26 10.59 -5.28
N ALA A 25 -0.26 11.39 -6.21
CA ALA A 25 -1.39 11.07 -7.06
C ALA A 25 -1.13 9.82 -7.89
N LEU A 26 0.02 9.76 -8.56
CA LEU A 26 0.43 8.60 -9.36
C LEU A 26 0.62 7.34 -8.50
N ALA A 27 1.33 7.45 -7.38
CA ALA A 27 1.56 6.32 -6.48
C ALA A 27 0.24 5.77 -5.88
N SER A 28 -0.71 6.65 -5.54
CA SER A 28 -2.01 6.28 -4.97
C SER A 28 -2.93 5.61 -5.99
N VAL A 29 -3.00 6.14 -7.21
CA VAL A 29 -3.78 5.56 -8.31
C VAL A 29 -3.23 4.19 -8.71
N THR A 30 -1.91 4.06 -8.78
CA THR A 30 -1.27 2.79 -9.17
C THR A 30 -1.60 1.68 -8.17
N ILE A 31 -1.63 1.96 -6.87
CA ILE A 31 -2.08 0.99 -5.87
C ILE A 31 -3.55 0.67 -5.99
N ALA A 32 -4.39 1.69 -6.20
CA ALA A 32 -5.82 1.47 -6.35
C ALA A 32 -6.11 0.50 -7.51
N TYR A 33 -5.31 0.56 -8.57
CA TYR A 33 -5.37 -0.35 -9.71
C TYR A 33 -4.76 -1.74 -9.43
N ILE A 34 -3.62 -1.81 -8.74
CA ILE A 34 -2.90 -3.06 -8.42
C ILE A 34 -3.60 -3.88 -7.31
N ARG A 35 -4.40 -3.23 -6.46
CA ARG A 35 -5.11 -3.83 -5.32
C ARG A 35 -5.75 -5.21 -5.59
N PRO A 36 -6.60 -5.42 -6.62
CA PRO A 36 -7.20 -6.73 -6.91
C PRO A 36 -6.17 -7.81 -7.34
N VAL A 37 -5.04 -7.40 -7.92
CA VAL A 37 -3.94 -8.31 -8.28
C VAL A 37 -3.26 -8.81 -7.02
N VAL A 38 -2.83 -7.90 -6.13
CA VAL A 38 -2.17 -8.27 -4.86
C VAL A 38 -3.10 -9.11 -3.99
N LEU A 39 -4.40 -8.80 -3.99
CA LEU A 39 -5.40 -9.60 -3.29
C LEU A 39 -5.43 -11.05 -3.79
N ARG A 40 -5.41 -11.26 -5.12
CA ARG A 40 -5.37 -12.62 -5.71
C ARG A 40 -4.09 -13.37 -5.38
N TRP A 41 -2.95 -12.68 -5.33
CA TRP A 41 -1.67 -13.30 -4.99
C TRP A 41 -1.61 -13.79 -3.55
N VAL A 42 -2.07 -12.97 -2.60
CA VAL A 42 -2.00 -13.30 -1.16
C VAL A 42 -3.09 -14.29 -0.74
N PHE A 43 -4.30 -14.15 -1.28
CA PHE A 43 -5.46 -14.96 -0.89
C PHE A 43 -5.80 -16.04 -1.92
N ARG A 44 -4.81 -16.52 -2.69
CA ARG A 44 -5.01 -17.51 -3.77
C ARG A 44 -5.81 -18.75 -3.30
N ASN A 45 -5.52 -19.26 -2.10
CA ASN A 45 -6.25 -20.41 -1.52
C ASN A 45 -7.68 -20.08 -1.04
N ALA A 46 -7.99 -18.82 -0.74
CA ALA A 46 -9.33 -18.40 -0.29
C ALA A 46 -10.24 -17.93 -1.45
N TYR A 47 -9.66 -17.73 -2.63
CA TYR A 47 -10.38 -17.31 -3.83
C TYR A 47 -11.27 -18.42 -4.42
N GLU A 48 -10.91 -19.69 -4.20
CA GLU A 48 -11.73 -20.84 -4.62
C GLU A 48 -13.03 -21.01 -3.81
N TYR A 49 -13.14 -20.42 -2.62
CA TYR A 49 -14.28 -20.58 -1.72
C TYR A 49 -15.21 -19.35 -1.69
N GLN A 50 -15.45 -18.73 -2.84
CA GLN A 50 -16.58 -17.83 -3.20
C GLN A 50 -17.09 -16.77 -2.18
N THR A 51 -16.37 -16.46 -1.10
CA THR A 51 -16.79 -15.53 -0.04
C THR A 51 -15.58 -14.80 0.53
N LEU A 52 -15.04 -13.85 -0.24
CA LEU A 52 -13.97 -12.95 0.18
C LEU A 52 -14.46 -11.99 1.29
N LYS A 53 -14.58 -12.48 2.53
CA LYS A 53 -14.54 -11.64 3.73
C LYS A 53 -13.10 -11.60 4.22
N ILE A 54 -12.35 -10.56 3.82
CA ILE A 54 -11.01 -10.24 4.36
C ILE A 54 -11.03 -10.22 5.90
N ALA A 55 -12.18 -9.93 6.51
CA ALA A 55 -12.41 -9.94 7.94
C ALA A 55 -12.36 -11.34 8.60
N ALA A 56 -12.63 -12.42 7.86
CA ALA A 56 -12.64 -13.80 8.38
C ALA A 56 -11.31 -14.53 8.18
N THR A 57 -10.36 -13.92 7.47
CA THR A 57 -9.06 -14.53 7.15
C THR A 57 -8.05 -14.33 8.28
N SER A 58 -7.08 -15.25 8.39
CA SER A 58 -6.05 -15.24 9.42
C SER A 58 -5.30 -13.90 9.48
N LEU A 59 -4.98 -13.45 10.70
CA LEU A 59 -4.24 -12.21 10.93
C LEU A 59 -2.91 -12.16 10.14
N GLY A 60 -2.25 -13.31 9.97
CA GLY A 60 -1.02 -13.42 9.19
C GLY A 60 -1.18 -13.14 7.70
N GLN A 61 -2.26 -13.61 7.05
CA GLN A 61 -2.49 -13.30 5.63
C GLN A 61 -2.89 -11.83 5.43
N ARG A 62 -3.61 -11.25 6.40
CA ARG A 62 -3.98 -9.83 6.38
C ARG A 62 -2.76 -8.92 6.57
N SER A 63 -1.83 -9.26 7.46
CA SER A 63 -0.59 -8.48 7.64
C SER A 63 0.31 -8.59 6.40
N LEU A 64 0.47 -9.77 5.80
CA LEU A 64 1.21 -9.95 4.56
C LEU A 64 0.64 -9.12 3.41
N TYR A 65 -0.69 -9.09 3.27
CA TYR A 65 -1.35 -8.24 2.29
C TYR A 65 -1.03 -6.75 2.47
N ILE A 66 -1.08 -6.26 3.72
CA ILE A 66 -0.76 -4.85 4.03
C ILE A 66 0.71 -4.54 3.72
N ILE A 67 1.64 -5.40 4.15
CA ILE A 67 3.08 -5.22 3.92
C ILE A 67 3.39 -5.12 2.42
N LEU A 68 2.85 -6.03 1.60
CA LEU A 68 3.06 -6.00 0.15
C LEU A 68 2.53 -4.73 -0.50
N LEU A 69 1.36 -4.26 -0.05
CA LEU A 69 0.76 -3.03 -0.57
C LEU A 69 1.61 -1.80 -0.22
N ILE A 70 2.07 -1.71 1.03
CA ILE A 70 2.92 -0.62 1.53
C ILE A 70 4.27 -0.61 0.79
N LEU A 71 4.90 -1.77 0.63
CA LEU A 71 6.18 -1.88 -0.05
C LEU A 71 6.07 -1.43 -1.51
N THR A 72 5.01 -1.87 -2.21
CA THR A 72 4.74 -1.46 -3.59
C THR A 72 4.49 0.06 -3.68
N HIS A 73 3.80 0.64 -2.70
CA HIS A 73 3.58 2.10 -2.63
C HIS A 73 4.87 2.89 -2.58
N HIS A 74 5.69 2.59 -1.57
CA HIS A 74 6.89 3.36 -1.28
C HIS A 74 7.89 3.20 -2.43
N LEU A 75 7.95 2.01 -3.04
CA LEU A 75 8.79 1.78 -4.22
C LEU A 75 8.40 2.71 -5.37
N ILE A 76 7.12 2.76 -5.74
CA ILE A 76 6.65 3.63 -6.83
C ILE A 76 6.86 5.11 -6.49
N LEU A 77 6.56 5.49 -5.24
CA LEU A 77 6.68 6.86 -4.77
C LEU A 77 8.13 7.37 -4.85
N PHE A 78 9.10 6.66 -4.26
CA PHE A 78 10.50 7.10 -4.30
C PHE A 78 11.15 6.94 -5.68
N CYS A 79 10.69 5.98 -6.50
CA CYS A 79 11.11 5.91 -7.89
C CYS A 79 10.68 7.15 -8.69
N LEU A 80 9.47 7.65 -8.46
CA LEU A 80 8.96 8.84 -9.14
C LEU A 80 9.54 10.14 -8.58
N GLU A 81 9.80 10.22 -7.28
CA GLU A 81 10.29 11.44 -6.64
C GLU A 81 11.76 11.73 -6.97
N ILE A 82 12.62 10.72 -6.93
CA ILE A 82 14.06 10.92 -7.11
C ILE A 82 14.46 10.90 -8.59
N PHE A 83 13.70 10.19 -9.43
CA PHE A 83 13.85 10.09 -10.90
C PHE A 83 15.31 10.09 -11.43
N SER A 84 16.23 9.44 -10.69
CA SER A 84 17.66 9.41 -10.95
C SER A 84 18.16 7.97 -10.91
N PHE A 85 18.78 7.51 -12.01
CA PHE A 85 19.34 6.16 -12.12
C PHE A 85 20.66 6.00 -11.33
N THR A 86 21.31 7.11 -10.99
CA THR A 86 22.56 7.11 -10.20
C THR A 86 22.27 6.78 -8.73
N ASP A 87 21.08 7.14 -8.25
CA ASP A 87 20.68 7.05 -6.84
C ASP A 87 19.79 5.85 -6.53
N ILE A 88 19.72 4.84 -7.42
CA ILE A 88 18.92 3.62 -7.20
C ILE A 88 19.23 2.94 -5.86
N PRO A 89 20.49 2.79 -5.41
CA PRO A 89 20.78 2.21 -4.10
C PRO A 89 20.24 3.06 -2.94
N PHE A 90 20.22 4.39 -3.12
CA PHE A 90 19.70 5.34 -2.14
C PHE A 90 18.17 5.28 -2.06
N ILE A 91 17.49 5.23 -3.22
CA ILE A 91 16.04 5.00 -3.35
C ILE A 91 15.66 3.70 -2.63
N LEU A 92 16.40 2.62 -2.86
CA LEU A 92 16.08 1.32 -2.27
C LEU A 92 16.26 1.31 -0.75
N LYS A 93 17.34 1.91 -0.22
CA LYS A 93 17.55 2.06 1.23
C LYS A 93 16.42 2.88 1.88
N LYS A 94 16.07 4.02 1.29
CA LYS A 94 14.97 4.88 1.76
C LYS A 94 13.63 4.14 1.75
N THR A 95 13.33 3.44 0.65
CA THR A 95 12.10 2.65 0.49
C THR A 95 12.00 1.57 1.55
N LEU A 96 13.06 0.80 1.79
CA LEU A 96 13.04 -0.27 2.79
C LEU A 96 12.82 0.28 4.20
N PHE A 97 13.57 1.31 4.60
CA PHE A 97 13.48 1.85 5.96
C PHE A 97 12.09 2.46 6.24
N THR A 98 11.57 3.25 5.30
CA THR A 98 10.23 3.87 5.42
C THR A 98 9.11 2.84 5.34
N SER A 99 9.20 1.86 4.44
CA SER A 99 8.21 0.77 4.32
C SER A 99 8.17 -0.10 5.58
N ILE A 100 9.31 -0.41 6.20
CA ILE A 100 9.36 -1.17 7.46
C ILE A 100 8.68 -0.38 8.58
N PHE A 101 9.00 0.90 8.72
CA PHE A 101 8.42 1.76 9.74
C PHE A 101 6.89 1.88 9.60
N THR A 102 6.42 2.20 8.39
CA THR A 102 4.98 2.32 8.08
C THR A 102 4.25 0.98 8.22
N SER A 103 4.85 -0.14 7.79
CA SER A 103 4.28 -1.48 7.98
C SER A 103 4.12 -1.84 9.46
N CYS A 104 5.14 -1.56 10.28
CA CYS A 104 5.08 -1.76 11.72
C CYS A 104 3.92 -0.96 12.34
N LEU A 105 3.82 0.33 11.98
CA LEU A 105 2.74 1.19 12.44
C LEU A 105 1.36 0.67 12.02
N CYS A 106 1.18 0.28 10.76
CA CYS A 106 -0.08 -0.27 10.26
C CYS A 106 -0.47 -1.57 10.98
N ILE A 107 0.49 -2.46 11.27
CA ILE A 107 0.23 -3.69 12.03
C ILE A 107 -0.17 -3.35 13.47
N LEU A 108 0.50 -2.40 14.11
CA LEU A 108 0.15 -1.94 15.45
C LEU A 108 -1.29 -1.41 15.50
N PHE A 109 -1.66 -0.53 14.55
CA PHE A 109 -3.03 -0.03 14.42
C PHE A 109 -4.01 -1.18 14.18
N MET A 110 -3.66 -2.14 13.32
CA MET A 110 -4.50 -3.29 13.06
C MET A 110 -4.74 -4.12 14.32
N VAL A 111 -3.72 -4.36 15.15
CA VAL A 111 -3.86 -5.10 16.41
C VAL A 111 -4.67 -4.30 17.44
N LEU A 112 -4.41 -2.99 17.56
CA LEU A 112 -5.06 -2.11 18.53
C LEU A 112 -6.56 -1.94 18.23
N PHE A 113 -6.93 -1.79 16.96
CA PHE A 113 -8.32 -1.63 16.52
C PHE A 113 -9.01 -2.94 16.14
N SER A 114 -8.29 -4.06 16.09
CA SER A 114 -8.89 -5.39 15.95
C SER A 114 -9.58 -5.74 17.26
N ARG A 115 -10.79 -5.21 17.43
CA ARG A 115 -11.68 -5.55 18.54
C ARG A 115 -11.81 -7.07 18.59
N LYS A 116 -11.20 -7.67 19.62
CA LYS A 116 -11.55 -9.01 20.06
C LYS A 116 -13.02 -8.93 20.43
N LYS A 117 -13.89 -9.42 19.54
CA LYS A 117 -15.31 -9.58 19.81
C LYS A 117 -15.39 -10.58 20.95
N ARG A 118 -15.47 -10.07 22.18
CA ARG A 118 -15.81 -10.86 23.37
C ARG A 118 -17.29 -11.12 23.33
#